data_AF-A0A087SEY5-F1
#
_entry.id   AF-A0A087SEY5-F1
#
_cell.length_a   1.000
_cell.length_b   1.000
_cell.length_c   1.000
_cell.angle_alpha   90.00
_cell.angle_beta   90.00
_cell.angle_gamma   90.00
#
_symmetry.space_group_name_H-M   'P 1'
#
loop_
_entity.id
_entity.type
_entity.pdbx_description
1 polymer ?
#
loop_
_entity_poly.entity_id
_entity_poly.type
_entity_poly.pdbx_seq_one_letter_code
_entity_poly.pdbx_strand_id
1 'polypeptide(L)'
;MSVGFLPPGALEAELDRCKKLEDEARRQQERAAREVQAAQDRLDLARLHLTTCASQCRQAREHRDDVDAALQAAKVLAAHFAAVWESRERQLPQTLRAIREAEGEERDARKAIAVAEGRLATAVEEREAADDKLVSTSRVIGKVRSKASVGLKKFQDEVEEGWYERRGAERDAPRSLERKLAKGGEDVGPYAMEAISNAGSCVGVLATDGVVLAAEKKITSKLLDTTAVGVKREKLYQLDDHVACAVAGITADANILVNTCRLHAQRYTLQFQEPIPVDQLVRALCDTKQGYTQYGGLRPFGVSLLYAGWDEHRGFQLYQSDPSGNYGGWKATSIGANHQAATNVLQGDYAEDVDLERAVRLVIKVMSKTMDSTTLTPDKVELATLSRTDAGRLVYRVFTAAELQPVLDAVNSEQAREKAAAS
;
A
#
# COMPACT_ATOMS: atom_id res chain seq x y z
N MET A 1 -60.15 77.20 61.57
CA MET A 1 -60.93 75.99 61.88
C MET A 1 -60.09 75.15 62.82
N SER A 2 -60.61 74.87 64.02
CA SER A 2 -59.91 74.19 65.10
C SER A 2 -59.37 72.85 64.63
N VAL A 3 -58.04 72.74 64.59
CA VAL A 3 -57.34 71.47 64.37
C VAL A 3 -57.62 70.64 65.62
N GLY A 4 -58.61 69.75 65.53
CA GLY A 4 -58.98 68.85 66.62
C GLY A 4 -57.79 67.96 66.92
N PHE A 5 -57.04 68.31 67.96
CA PHE A 5 -55.90 67.54 68.43
C PHE A 5 -56.46 66.22 68.97
N LEU A 6 -56.35 65.16 68.17
CA LEU A 6 -56.64 63.81 68.63
C LEU A 6 -55.80 63.58 69.89
N PRO A 7 -56.40 63.13 71.00
CA PRO A 7 -55.64 62.86 72.21
C PRO A 7 -54.52 61.86 71.90
N PRO A 8 -53.34 61.96 72.53
CA PRO A 8 -52.12 61.25 72.10
C PRO A 8 -52.32 59.75 71.84
N GLY A 9 -53.10 59.06 72.68
CA GLY A 9 -53.39 57.63 72.52
C GLY A 9 -54.29 57.27 71.32
N ALA A 10 -55.11 58.20 70.82
CA ALA A 10 -55.94 57.98 69.63
C ALA A 10 -55.13 58.15 68.33
N LEU A 11 -54.14 59.05 68.33
CA LEU A 11 -53.23 59.22 67.19
C LEU A 11 -52.32 58.00 67.03
N GLU A 12 -51.80 57.48 68.15
CA GLU A 12 -50.93 56.31 68.18
C GLU A 12 -51.68 55.05 67.72
N ALA A 13 -52.95 54.89 68.12
CA ALA A 13 -53.81 53.80 67.67
C ALA A 13 -54.12 53.84 66.17
N GLU A 14 -54.32 55.02 65.58
CA GLU A 14 -54.51 55.15 64.12
C GLU A 14 -53.20 54.97 63.35
N LEU A 15 -52.06 55.41 63.89
CA LEU A 15 -50.75 55.15 63.28
C LEU A 15 -50.46 53.64 63.23
N ASP A 16 -50.80 52.91 64.29
CA ASP A 16 -50.69 51.45 64.34
C ASP A 16 -51.67 50.74 63.40
N ARG A 17 -52.87 51.29 63.18
CA ARG A 17 -53.81 50.78 62.17
C ARG A 17 -53.27 50.97 60.76
N CYS A 18 -52.75 52.15 60.43
CA CYS A 18 -52.16 52.42 59.13
C CYS A 18 -50.95 51.50 58.85
N LYS A 19 -50.05 51.31 59.83
CA LYS A 19 -48.91 50.38 59.68
C LYS A 19 -49.37 48.94 59.45
N LYS A 20 -50.40 48.46 60.17
CA LYS A 20 -50.97 47.13 59.94
C LYS A 20 -51.56 46.98 58.53
N LEU A 21 -52.25 48.01 58.03
CA LEU A 21 -52.80 48.01 56.67
C LEU A 21 -51.69 48.05 55.61
N GLU A 22 -50.62 48.82 55.82
CA GLU A 22 -49.46 48.85 54.94
C GLU A 22 -48.73 47.50 54.92
N ASP A 23 -48.54 46.86 56.07
CA ASP A 23 -47.95 45.52 56.17
C ASP A 23 -48.82 44.45 55.51
N GLU A 24 -50.16 44.54 55.65
CA GLU A 24 -51.10 43.67 54.95
C GLU A 24 -51.06 43.87 53.44
N ALA A 25 -51.03 45.12 52.96
CA ALA A 25 -50.91 45.44 51.55
C ALA A 25 -49.58 44.93 50.97
N ARG A 26 -48.47 45.08 51.70
CA ARG A 26 -47.16 44.56 51.31
C ARG A 26 -47.14 43.04 51.24
N ARG A 27 -47.74 42.35 52.22
CA ARG A 27 -47.89 40.88 52.20
C ARG A 27 -48.75 40.41 51.04
N GLN A 28 -49.81 41.15 50.67
CA GLN A 28 -50.62 40.84 49.50
C GLN A 28 -49.84 41.02 48.19
N GLN A 29 -49.06 42.10 48.06
CA GLN A 29 -48.19 42.31 46.90
C GLN A 29 -47.12 41.22 46.77
N GLU A 30 -46.47 40.83 47.87
CA GLU A 30 -45.48 39.75 47.87
C GLU A 30 -46.09 38.39 47.48
N ARG A 31 -47.32 38.11 47.91
CA ARG A 31 -48.05 36.90 47.47
C ARG A 31 -48.37 36.92 45.98
N ALA A 32 -48.90 38.03 45.47
CA ALA A 32 -49.20 38.19 44.05
C ALA A 32 -47.95 38.06 43.18
N ALA A 33 -46.82 38.65 43.60
CA ALA A 33 -45.54 38.53 42.89
C ALA A 33 -45.05 37.07 42.83
N ARG A 34 -45.19 36.31 43.92
CA ARG A 34 -44.84 34.87 43.94
C ARG A 34 -45.72 34.05 43.01
N GLU A 35 -47.02 34.35 42.93
CA GLU A 35 -47.94 33.67 42.02
C GLU A 35 -47.62 33.95 40.55
N VAL A 36 -47.28 35.19 40.21
CA VAL A 36 -46.84 35.56 38.86
C VAL A 36 -45.54 34.86 38.49
N GLN A 37 -44.56 34.82 39.40
CA GLN A 37 -43.30 34.10 39.16
C GLN A 37 -43.55 32.60 38.95
N ALA A 38 -44.37 31.97 39.80
CA ALA A 38 -44.70 30.56 39.65
C ALA A 38 -45.45 30.26 38.33
N ALA A 39 -46.25 31.20 37.83
CA ALA A 39 -46.91 31.07 36.53
C ALA A 39 -45.91 31.21 35.36
N GLN A 40 -44.93 32.11 35.47
CA GLN A 40 -43.84 32.25 34.50
C GLN A 40 -42.98 31.00 34.44
N ASP A 41 -42.58 30.45 35.58
CA ASP A 41 -41.77 29.23 35.65
C ASP A 41 -42.49 28.03 34.99
N ARG A 42 -43.82 27.92 35.18
CA ARG A 42 -44.64 26.89 34.50
C ARG A 42 -44.70 27.09 32.98
N LEU A 43 -44.78 28.33 32.52
CA LEU A 43 -44.77 28.67 31.09
C LEU A 43 -43.44 28.34 30.44
N ASP A 44 -42.33 28.63 31.11
CA ASP A 44 -40.99 28.35 30.60
C ASP A 44 -40.72 26.84 30.55
N LEU A 45 -41.18 26.08 31.55
CA LEU A 45 -41.12 24.62 31.52
C LEU A 45 -41.95 24.04 30.35
N ALA A 46 -43.16 24.56 30.12
CA ALA A 46 -44.00 24.14 28.99
C ALA A 46 -43.35 24.45 27.63
N ARG A 47 -42.70 25.61 27.50
CA ARG A 47 -41.94 25.98 26.28
C ARG A 47 -40.77 25.02 26.04
N LEU A 48 -40.03 24.68 27.08
CA LEU A 48 -38.93 23.73 26.99
C LEU A 48 -39.44 22.37 26.48
N HIS A 49 -40.52 21.84 27.08
CA HIS A 49 -41.13 20.59 26.63
C HIS A 49 -41.56 20.61 25.16
N LEU A 50 -42.16 21.72 24.69
CA LEU A 50 -42.54 21.86 23.28
C LEU A 50 -41.33 21.87 22.35
N THR A 51 -40.24 22.54 22.74
CA THR A 51 -39.01 22.54 21.93
C THR A 51 -38.36 21.15 21.84
N THR A 52 -38.32 20.41 22.95
CA THR A 52 -37.81 19.03 22.98
C THR A 52 -38.69 18.08 22.17
N CYS A 53 -40.01 18.21 22.25
CA CYS A 53 -40.92 17.40 21.45
C CYS A 53 -40.76 17.70 19.95
N ALA A 54 -40.60 18.97 19.58
CA ALA A 54 -40.36 19.38 18.20
C ALA A 54 -39.02 18.87 17.64
N SER A 55 -37.96 18.84 18.46
CA SER A 55 -36.67 18.27 18.04
C SER A 55 -36.74 16.75 17.86
N GLN A 56 -37.42 16.03 18.77
CA GLN A 56 -37.64 14.60 18.64
C GLN A 56 -38.46 14.24 17.39
N CYS A 57 -39.51 15.03 17.07
CA CYS A 57 -40.27 14.84 15.83
C CYS A 57 -39.44 15.09 14.57
N ARG A 58 -38.50 16.06 14.58
CA ARG A 58 -37.58 16.28 13.45
C ARG A 58 -36.63 15.11 13.26
N GLN A 59 -35.98 14.66 14.34
CA GLN A 59 -35.06 13.53 14.31
C GLN A 59 -35.75 12.23 13.84
N ALA A 60 -37.00 12.00 14.25
CA ALA A 60 -37.79 10.85 13.79
C ALA A 60 -38.16 10.92 12.29
N ARG A 61 -38.30 12.13 11.72
CA ARG A 61 -38.54 12.30 10.28
C ARG A 61 -37.28 12.05 9.47
N GLU A 62 -36.15 12.60 9.90
CA GLU A 62 -34.84 12.36 9.27
C GLU A 62 -34.50 10.86 9.25
N HIS A 63 -34.70 10.16 10.37
CA HIS A 63 -34.49 8.71 10.42
C HIS A 63 -35.44 7.93 9.50
N ARG A 64 -36.66 8.42 9.25
CA ARG A 64 -37.58 7.78 8.31
C ARG A 64 -37.11 7.97 6.87
N ASP A 65 -36.67 9.18 6.52
CA ASP A 65 -36.16 9.51 5.19
C ASP A 65 -34.88 8.71 4.87
N ASP A 66 -34.00 8.51 5.86
CA ASP A 66 -32.81 7.65 5.75
C ASP A 66 -33.16 6.17 5.49
N VAL A 67 -34.19 5.65 6.18
CA VAL A 67 -34.68 4.27 5.98
C VAL A 67 -35.31 4.11 4.60
N ASP A 68 -36.09 5.08 4.12
CA ASP A 68 -36.69 5.05 2.79
C ASP A 68 -35.62 5.15 1.68
N ALA A 69 -34.56 5.94 1.89
CA ALA A 69 -33.42 6.01 0.98
C ALA A 69 -32.64 4.68 0.93
N ALA A 70 -32.38 4.05 2.08
CA ALA A 70 -31.72 2.76 2.17
C ALA A 70 -32.54 1.64 1.49
N LEU A 71 -33.87 1.64 1.69
CA LEU A 71 -34.77 0.70 1.03
C LEU A 71 -34.75 0.84 -0.50
N GLN A 72 -34.65 2.08 -0.99
CA GLN A 72 -34.62 2.33 -2.43
C GLN A 72 -33.28 1.94 -3.06
N ALA A 73 -32.16 2.17 -2.36
CA ALA A 73 -30.85 1.66 -2.77
C ALA A 73 -30.84 0.13 -2.82
N ALA A 74 -31.42 -0.54 -1.83
CA ALA A 74 -31.52 -2.01 -1.79
C ALA A 74 -32.33 -2.57 -2.97
N LYS A 75 -33.44 -1.92 -3.37
CA LYS A 75 -34.23 -2.32 -4.55
C LYS A 75 -33.46 -2.17 -5.85
N VAL A 76 -32.70 -1.08 -6.02
CA VAL A 76 -31.86 -0.86 -7.21
C VAL A 76 -30.75 -1.92 -7.30
N LEU A 77 -30.11 -2.23 -6.18
CA LEU A 77 -29.10 -3.29 -6.11
C LEU A 77 -29.70 -4.65 -6.46
N ALA A 78 -30.85 -5.00 -5.88
CA ALA A 78 -31.54 -6.26 -6.18
C ALA A 78 -31.89 -6.40 -7.66
N ALA A 79 -32.39 -5.33 -8.30
CA ALA A 79 -32.67 -5.31 -9.73
C ALA A 79 -31.40 -5.47 -10.59
N HIS A 80 -30.30 -4.83 -10.20
CA HIS A 80 -29.01 -4.99 -10.87
C HIS A 80 -28.48 -6.43 -10.75
N PHE A 81 -28.52 -7.02 -9.55
CA PHE A 81 -28.11 -8.40 -9.34
C PHE A 81 -28.95 -9.39 -10.16
N ALA A 82 -30.27 -9.20 -10.25
CA ALA A 82 -31.14 -10.02 -11.08
C ALA A 82 -30.77 -9.94 -12.56
N ALA A 83 -30.51 -8.73 -13.09
CA ALA A 83 -30.10 -8.52 -14.47
C ALA A 83 -28.73 -9.13 -14.79
N VAL A 84 -27.76 -9.02 -13.86
CA VAL A 84 -26.43 -9.65 -13.99
C VAL A 84 -26.53 -11.16 -13.96
N TRP A 85 -27.37 -11.71 -13.08
CA TRP A 85 -27.61 -13.16 -12.99
C TRP A 85 -28.19 -13.71 -14.29
N GLU A 86 -29.25 -13.08 -14.82
CA GLU A 86 -29.90 -13.50 -16.06
C GLU A 86 -28.97 -13.39 -17.28
N SER A 87 -28.12 -12.35 -17.32
CA SER A 87 -27.10 -12.20 -18.36
C SER A 87 -26.06 -13.33 -18.33
N ARG A 88 -25.59 -13.72 -17.14
CA ARG A 88 -24.63 -14.82 -16.96
C ARG A 88 -25.25 -16.18 -17.30
N GLU A 89 -26.50 -16.41 -16.94
CA GLU A 89 -27.22 -17.65 -17.24
C GLU A 89 -27.39 -17.86 -18.75
N ARG A 90 -27.62 -16.77 -19.52
CA ARG A 90 -27.66 -16.82 -20.99
C ARG A 90 -26.29 -17.09 -21.63
N GLN A 91 -25.20 -16.65 -21.02
CA GLN A 91 -23.85 -16.83 -21.55
C GLN A 91 -23.26 -18.21 -21.24
N LEU A 92 -23.69 -18.83 -20.12
CA LEU A 92 -23.15 -20.10 -19.63
C LEU A 92 -23.09 -21.24 -20.68
N PRO A 93 -24.11 -21.47 -21.53
CA PRO A 93 -24.04 -22.53 -22.54
C PRO A 93 -22.97 -22.29 -23.62
N GLN A 94 -22.75 -21.02 -24.00
CA GLN A 94 -21.70 -20.65 -24.96
C GLN A 94 -20.31 -20.84 -24.34
N THR A 95 -20.14 -20.45 -23.08
CA THR A 95 -18.88 -20.65 -22.36
C THR A 95 -18.56 -22.13 -22.18
N LEU A 96 -19.55 -22.95 -21.83
CA LEU A 96 -19.38 -24.41 -21.70
C LEU A 96 -19.02 -25.07 -23.04
N ARG A 97 -19.56 -24.58 -24.15
CA ARG A 97 -19.19 -25.06 -25.48
C ARG A 97 -17.74 -24.71 -25.82
N ALA A 98 -17.32 -23.48 -25.57
CA ALA A 98 -15.94 -23.04 -25.79
C ALA A 98 -14.93 -23.84 -24.94
N ILE A 99 -15.28 -24.16 -23.69
CA ILE A 99 -14.45 -25.01 -22.83
C ILE A 99 -14.28 -26.41 -23.43
N ARG A 100 -15.36 -27.04 -23.90
CA ARG A 100 -15.29 -28.38 -24.54
C ARG A 100 -14.47 -28.37 -25.83
N GLU A 101 -14.55 -27.31 -26.62
CA GLU A 101 -13.74 -27.13 -27.83
C GLU A 101 -12.25 -26.99 -27.46
N ALA A 102 -11.92 -26.18 -26.44
CA ALA A 102 -10.55 -26.03 -25.95
C ALA A 102 -9.98 -27.33 -25.33
N GLU A 103 -10.79 -28.10 -24.58
CA GLU A 103 -10.39 -29.42 -24.06
C GLU A 103 -10.10 -30.42 -25.21
N GLY A 104 -10.83 -30.31 -26.32
CA GLY A 104 -10.58 -31.09 -27.54
C GLY A 104 -9.24 -30.74 -28.18
N GLU A 105 -8.97 -29.44 -28.36
CA GLU A 105 -7.70 -28.94 -28.91
C GLU A 105 -6.50 -29.32 -28.03
N GLU A 106 -6.63 -29.22 -26.71
CA GLU A 106 -5.59 -29.66 -25.77
C GLU A 106 -5.30 -31.16 -25.90
N ARG A 107 -6.35 -31.98 -26.03
CA ARG A 107 -6.20 -33.43 -26.20
C ARG A 107 -5.46 -33.78 -27.49
N ASP A 108 -5.71 -33.06 -28.58
CA ASP A 108 -5.03 -33.29 -29.85
C ASP A 108 -3.59 -32.76 -29.83
N ALA A 109 -3.33 -31.64 -29.17
CA ALA A 109 -1.97 -31.14 -28.93
C ALA A 109 -1.13 -32.14 -28.11
N ARG A 110 -1.71 -32.75 -27.06
CA ARG A 110 -1.03 -33.79 -26.26
C ARG A 110 -0.67 -35.03 -27.10
N LYS A 111 -1.56 -35.47 -28.00
CA LYS A 111 -1.24 -36.56 -28.95
C LYS A 111 -0.08 -36.19 -29.88
N ALA A 112 -0.06 -34.95 -30.39
CA ALA A 112 1.00 -34.47 -31.26
C ALA A 112 2.36 -34.41 -30.54
N ILE A 113 2.38 -33.97 -29.27
CA ILE A 113 3.57 -33.97 -28.42
C ILE A 113 4.10 -35.39 -28.22
N ALA A 114 3.23 -36.35 -27.87
CA ALA A 114 3.64 -37.75 -27.70
C ALA A 114 4.25 -38.36 -28.97
N VAL A 115 3.74 -38.01 -30.16
CA VAL A 115 4.33 -38.42 -31.44
C VAL A 115 5.71 -37.77 -31.65
N ALA A 116 5.86 -36.50 -31.29
CA ALA A 116 7.13 -35.78 -31.39
C ALA A 116 8.19 -36.34 -30.43
N GLU A 117 7.81 -36.68 -29.20
CA GLU A 117 8.68 -37.34 -28.21
C GLU A 117 9.15 -38.71 -28.71
N GLY A 118 8.26 -39.50 -29.32
CA GLY A 118 8.64 -40.78 -29.94
C GLY A 118 9.66 -40.61 -31.07
N ARG A 119 9.50 -39.60 -31.93
CA ARG A 119 10.47 -39.28 -32.99
C ARG A 119 11.80 -38.80 -32.44
N LEU A 120 11.78 -38.02 -31.36
CA LEU A 120 12.98 -37.54 -30.70
C LEU A 120 13.76 -38.70 -30.07
N ALA A 121 13.07 -39.65 -29.44
CA ALA A 121 13.69 -40.85 -28.87
C ALA A 121 14.43 -41.66 -29.95
N THR A 122 13.80 -41.90 -31.11
CA THR A 122 14.45 -42.59 -32.24
C THR A 122 15.67 -41.81 -32.76
N ALA A 123 15.57 -40.49 -32.88
CA ALA A 123 16.70 -39.66 -33.32
C ALA A 123 17.87 -39.65 -32.32
N VAL A 124 17.58 -39.76 -31.02
CA VAL A 124 18.60 -39.91 -29.97
C VAL A 124 19.31 -41.26 -30.08
N GLU A 125 18.56 -42.36 -30.26
CA GLU A 125 19.15 -43.70 -30.48
C GLU A 125 20.04 -43.75 -31.73
N GLU A 126 19.59 -43.14 -32.84
CA GLU A 126 20.39 -43.04 -34.08
C GLU A 126 21.69 -42.25 -33.87
N ARG A 127 21.63 -41.17 -33.07
CA ARG A 127 22.80 -40.35 -32.74
C ARG A 127 23.78 -41.11 -31.84
N GLU A 128 23.29 -41.80 -30.81
CA GLU A 128 24.14 -42.61 -29.93
C GLU A 128 24.84 -43.73 -30.72
N ALA A 129 24.12 -44.40 -31.63
CA ALA A 129 24.71 -45.40 -32.53
C ALA A 129 25.78 -44.81 -33.49
N ALA A 130 25.61 -43.56 -33.92
CA ALA A 130 26.60 -42.85 -34.74
C ALA A 130 27.86 -42.46 -33.93
N ASP A 131 27.67 -42.01 -32.68
CA ASP A 131 28.76 -41.67 -31.77
C ASP A 131 29.59 -42.92 -31.41
N ASP A 132 28.96 -44.08 -31.18
CA ASP A 132 29.64 -45.35 -30.96
C ASP A 132 30.51 -45.76 -32.18
N LYS A 133 30.00 -45.57 -33.39
CA LYS A 133 30.77 -45.79 -34.63
C LYS A 133 31.96 -44.83 -34.73
N LEU A 134 31.81 -43.56 -34.35
CA LEU A 134 32.89 -42.59 -34.33
C LEU A 134 33.97 -42.95 -33.30
N VAL A 135 33.57 -43.37 -32.09
CA VAL A 135 34.50 -43.83 -31.04
C VAL A 135 35.26 -45.09 -31.49
N SER A 136 34.58 -46.04 -32.13
CA SER A 136 35.23 -47.24 -32.67
C SER A 136 36.23 -46.92 -33.78
N THR A 137 35.87 -46.01 -34.69
CA THR A 137 36.74 -45.54 -35.78
C THR A 137 37.96 -44.79 -35.23
N SER A 138 37.75 -43.93 -34.22
CA SER A 138 38.82 -43.22 -33.52
C SER A 138 39.79 -44.18 -32.83
N ARG A 139 39.28 -45.28 -32.24
CA ARG A 139 40.12 -46.33 -31.62
C ARG A 139 40.96 -47.10 -32.65
N VAL A 140 40.42 -47.34 -33.85
CA VAL A 140 41.17 -47.93 -34.98
C VAL A 140 42.25 -46.97 -35.48
N ILE A 141 41.92 -45.70 -35.67
CA ILE A 141 42.88 -44.64 -36.03
C ILE A 141 43.99 -44.57 -34.97
N GLY A 142 43.65 -44.63 -33.68
CA GLY A 142 44.63 -44.69 -32.58
C GLY A 142 45.59 -45.88 -32.67
N LYS A 143 45.10 -47.08 -33.02
CA LYS A 143 45.94 -48.28 -33.22
C LYS A 143 46.82 -48.20 -34.47
N VAL A 144 46.34 -47.57 -35.54
CA VAL A 144 47.15 -47.31 -36.74
C VAL A 144 48.23 -46.28 -36.43
N ARG A 145 47.88 -45.22 -35.70
CA ARG A 145 48.79 -44.15 -35.26
C ARG A 145 49.86 -44.67 -34.29
N SER A 146 49.52 -45.62 -33.40
CA SER A 146 50.49 -46.26 -32.50
C SER A 146 51.46 -47.21 -33.20
N LYS A 147 51.07 -47.80 -34.35
CA LYS A 147 51.97 -48.62 -35.19
C LYS A 147 52.87 -47.73 -36.06
N ALA A 148 52.36 -46.61 -36.56
CA ALA A 148 53.17 -45.62 -37.28
C ALA A 148 54.17 -44.89 -36.36
N SER A 149 53.83 -44.67 -35.09
CA SER A 149 54.69 -43.98 -34.12
C SER A 149 55.92 -44.77 -33.66
N VAL A 150 56.03 -46.07 -33.91
CA VAL A 150 57.25 -46.84 -33.61
C VAL A 150 58.34 -46.60 -34.67
N GLY A 151 57.97 -46.22 -35.90
CA GLY A 151 58.91 -45.85 -36.97
C GLY A 151 59.31 -44.38 -37.01
N LEU A 152 58.46 -43.47 -36.51
CA LEU A 152 58.64 -42.02 -36.64
C LEU A 152 59.33 -41.35 -35.42
N LYS A 153 59.36 -42.02 -34.27
CA LYS A 153 59.95 -41.51 -33.01
C LYS A 153 61.48 -41.38 -33.04
N LYS A 154 62.15 -41.95 -34.05
CA LYS A 154 63.60 -41.82 -34.25
C LYS A 154 63.98 -40.59 -35.11
N PHE A 155 63.00 -39.87 -35.64
CA PHE A 155 63.17 -38.74 -36.56
C PHE A 155 62.55 -37.43 -36.02
N GLN A 156 61.61 -37.51 -35.06
CA GLN A 156 60.87 -36.35 -34.53
C GLN A 156 61.51 -35.70 -33.28
N ASP A 157 62.42 -36.38 -32.58
CA ASP A 157 63.07 -35.82 -31.39
C ASP A 157 64.20 -34.80 -31.74
N GLU A 158 64.52 -34.63 -33.03
CA GLU A 158 65.58 -33.70 -33.51
C GLU A 158 65.06 -32.36 -34.07
N VAL A 159 63.75 -32.14 -34.24
CA VAL A 159 63.27 -31.01 -35.10
C VAL A 159 62.44 -29.93 -34.40
N GLU A 160 61.70 -30.17 -33.31
CA GLU A 160 60.69 -29.15 -32.87
C GLU A 160 60.68 -28.84 -31.38
N GLU A 161 61.83 -28.47 -30.85
CA GLU A 161 61.99 -27.74 -29.58
C GLU A 161 61.76 -26.21 -29.72
N GLY A 162 61.10 -25.73 -30.79
CA GLY A 162 61.17 -24.29 -31.15
C GLY A 162 59.92 -23.62 -31.72
N TRP A 163 58.81 -24.32 -31.95
CA TRP A 163 57.73 -23.74 -32.75
C TRP A 163 56.37 -23.74 -32.03
N TYR A 164 56.15 -22.62 -31.33
CA TYR A 164 54.85 -21.94 -31.18
C TYR A 164 53.90 -22.33 -30.04
N GLU A 165 54.27 -21.88 -28.85
CA GLU A 165 53.41 -20.96 -28.09
C GLU A 165 53.10 -19.70 -28.94
N ARG A 166 51.96 -19.68 -29.66
CA ARG A 166 51.14 -18.49 -29.99
C ARG A 166 50.07 -18.81 -31.05
N ARG A 167 48.89 -19.22 -30.57
CA ARG A 167 47.51 -19.00 -31.08
C ARG A 167 46.64 -19.98 -30.31
N GLY A 168 45.72 -19.57 -29.43
CA GLY A 168 44.66 -18.59 -29.65
C GLY A 168 43.35 -19.37 -29.74
N ALA A 169 42.67 -19.47 -28.60
CA ALA A 169 41.23 -19.62 -28.33
C ALA A 169 40.32 -20.51 -29.21
N GLU A 170 39.31 -21.04 -28.50
CA GLU A 170 37.94 -21.29 -28.96
C GLU A 170 37.59 -22.70 -29.46
N ARG A 171 36.90 -23.47 -28.60
CA ARG A 171 35.49 -23.86 -28.78
C ARG A 171 35.14 -25.00 -27.84
N ASP A 172 34.40 -24.69 -26.78
CA ASP A 172 33.57 -25.68 -26.08
C ASP A 172 32.30 -25.03 -25.53
N ALA A 173 31.20 -25.25 -26.25
CA ALA A 173 29.82 -25.19 -25.75
C ALA A 173 28.88 -25.85 -26.79
N PRO A 174 27.77 -26.51 -26.39
CA PRO A 174 27.03 -26.23 -25.15
C PRO A 174 26.65 -27.47 -24.32
N ARG A 175 27.06 -27.47 -23.04
CA ARG A 175 26.38 -28.15 -21.91
C ARG A 175 26.20 -27.18 -20.72
N SER A 176 26.13 -25.88 -21.00
CA SER A 176 26.16 -24.81 -20.00
C SER A 176 24.79 -24.25 -19.61
N LEU A 177 23.70 -24.68 -20.25
CA LEU A 177 22.35 -24.24 -19.87
C LEU A 177 21.75 -25.11 -18.77
N GLU A 178 21.84 -26.44 -18.89
CA GLU A 178 21.27 -27.38 -17.91
C GLU A 178 22.04 -27.40 -16.58
N ARG A 179 23.37 -27.20 -16.61
CA ARG A 179 24.17 -27.07 -15.37
C ARG A 179 23.97 -25.74 -14.63
N LYS A 180 23.46 -24.69 -15.30
CA LYS A 180 23.10 -23.43 -14.63
C LYS A 180 21.78 -23.56 -13.87
N LEU A 181 20.88 -24.44 -14.31
CA LEU A 181 19.62 -24.73 -13.61
C LEU A 181 19.79 -25.68 -12.41
N ALA A 182 20.89 -26.46 -12.38
CA ALA A 182 21.15 -27.45 -11.32
C ALA A 182 22.01 -26.92 -10.15
N LYS A 183 22.53 -25.68 -10.22
CA LYS A 183 23.27 -25.04 -9.11
C LYS A 183 22.33 -24.18 -8.26
N GLY A 184 21.42 -24.80 -7.51
CA GLY A 184 20.64 -24.16 -6.45
C GLY A 184 19.65 -23.08 -6.91
N GLY A 185 18.46 -23.05 -6.33
CA GLY A 185 17.44 -22.02 -6.62
C GLY A 185 17.79 -20.58 -6.16
N GLU A 186 19.07 -20.23 -6.03
CA GLU A 186 19.52 -18.96 -5.43
C GLU A 186 19.69 -17.80 -6.44
N ASP A 187 19.81 -18.08 -7.74
CA ASP A 187 20.14 -17.02 -8.72
C ASP A 187 18.94 -16.16 -9.16
N VAL A 188 17.70 -16.44 -8.73
CA VAL A 188 16.52 -15.64 -9.12
C VAL A 188 16.39 -14.35 -8.29
N GLY A 189 16.92 -14.35 -7.06
CA GLY A 189 16.87 -13.20 -6.14
C GLY A 189 17.53 -11.93 -6.70
N PRO A 190 18.77 -12.01 -7.23
CA PRO A 190 19.43 -10.87 -7.86
C PRO A 190 18.64 -10.26 -9.03
N TYR A 191 17.99 -11.07 -9.86
CA TYR A 191 17.18 -10.57 -10.98
C TYR A 191 15.89 -9.87 -10.51
N ALA A 192 15.25 -10.37 -9.45
CA ALA A 192 14.09 -9.72 -8.86
C ALA A 192 14.45 -8.36 -8.24
N MET A 193 15.61 -8.27 -7.58
CA MET A 193 16.13 -7.01 -7.02
C MET A 193 16.48 -5.99 -8.12
N GLU A 194 17.07 -6.45 -9.22
CA GLU A 194 17.33 -5.60 -10.39
C GLU A 194 16.03 -5.07 -11.02
N ALA A 195 14.98 -5.90 -11.08
CA ALA A 195 13.67 -5.46 -11.55
C ALA A 195 13.06 -4.35 -10.68
N ILE A 196 13.29 -4.40 -9.35
CA ILE A 196 12.84 -3.36 -8.43
C ILE A 196 13.65 -2.07 -8.61
N SER A 197 14.96 -2.16 -8.86
CA SER A 197 15.81 -1.00 -9.13
C SER A 197 15.32 -0.16 -10.31
N ASN A 198 14.63 -0.77 -11.27
CA ASN A 198 14.04 -0.08 -12.43
C ASN A 198 12.65 0.54 -12.16
N ALA A 199 11.99 0.15 -11.06
CA ALA A 199 10.71 0.70 -10.66
C ALA A 199 10.86 2.12 -10.09
N GLY A 200 9.85 2.97 -10.27
CA GLY A 200 9.92 4.34 -9.73
C GLY A 200 10.10 4.36 -8.21
N SER A 201 10.88 5.32 -7.73
CA SER A 201 11.36 5.41 -6.35
C SER A 201 10.19 5.56 -5.36
N CYS A 202 10.33 4.95 -4.18
CA CYS A 202 9.46 5.19 -3.03
C CYS A 202 10.34 5.48 -1.81
N VAL A 203 9.87 6.39 -0.96
CA VAL A 203 10.60 6.86 0.22
C VAL A 203 9.66 6.85 1.42
N GLY A 204 10.14 6.37 2.55
CA GLY A 204 9.43 6.40 3.82
C GLY A 204 10.27 7.07 4.90
N VAL A 205 9.64 7.91 5.71
CA VAL A 205 10.26 8.56 6.87
C VAL A 205 9.34 8.42 8.08
N LEU A 206 9.89 7.89 9.17
CA LEU A 206 9.27 7.83 10.48
C LEU A 206 9.42 9.21 11.14
N ALA A 207 8.32 9.77 11.59
CA ALA A 207 8.27 10.98 12.41
C ALA A 207 7.80 10.63 13.82
N THR A 208 7.95 11.58 14.74
CA THR A 208 7.51 11.41 16.13
C THR A 208 5.98 11.30 16.28
N ASP A 209 5.26 11.99 15.40
CA ASP A 209 3.80 12.14 15.36
C ASP A 209 3.13 11.42 14.17
N GLY A 210 3.91 10.71 13.35
CA GLY A 210 3.38 9.93 12.23
C GLY A 210 4.43 9.25 11.35
N VAL A 211 3.99 8.79 10.18
CA VAL A 211 4.86 8.23 9.13
C VAL A 211 4.48 8.86 7.80
N VAL A 212 5.47 9.26 7.02
CA VAL A 212 5.30 9.81 5.67
C VAL A 212 5.74 8.77 4.66
N LEU A 213 4.92 8.54 3.64
CA LEU A 213 5.25 7.76 2.45
C LEU A 213 5.14 8.64 1.21
N ALA A 214 6.13 8.57 0.33
CA ALA A 214 6.04 9.13 -1.01
C ALA A 214 6.44 8.11 -2.06
N ALA A 215 5.84 8.25 -3.24
CA ALA A 215 6.10 7.39 -4.38
C ALA A 215 6.15 8.17 -5.68
N GLU A 216 7.07 7.79 -6.56
CA GLU A 216 7.22 8.33 -7.90
C GLU A 216 6.19 7.70 -8.86
N LYS A 217 5.30 8.50 -9.41
CA LYS A 217 4.38 8.13 -10.49
C LYS A 217 5.03 8.37 -11.85
N LYS A 218 5.30 7.28 -12.58
CA LYS A 218 5.76 7.34 -13.97
C LYS A 218 4.57 7.48 -14.91
N ILE A 219 4.31 8.69 -15.38
CA ILE A 219 3.35 8.96 -16.46
C ILE A 219 4.07 8.77 -17.80
N THR A 220 3.69 7.72 -18.52
CA THR A 220 4.34 7.36 -19.79
C THR A 220 3.76 8.09 -20.99
N SER A 221 2.50 8.57 -20.91
CA SER A 221 1.84 9.24 -22.03
C SER A 221 0.77 10.21 -21.54
N LYS A 222 0.61 11.33 -22.27
CA LYS A 222 -0.49 12.29 -22.09
C LYS A 222 -1.87 11.71 -22.41
N LEU A 223 -1.91 10.58 -23.13
CA LEU A 223 -3.15 9.88 -23.48
C LEU A 223 -3.70 9.04 -22.32
N LEU A 224 -2.91 8.87 -21.24
CA LEU A 224 -3.36 8.13 -20.08
C LEU A 224 -4.38 8.98 -19.33
N ASP A 225 -5.62 8.50 -19.26
CA ASP A 225 -6.67 9.16 -18.51
C ASP A 225 -6.39 9.03 -17.01
N THR A 226 -5.97 10.13 -16.39
CA THR A 226 -5.72 10.23 -14.96
C THR A 226 -6.98 10.56 -14.15
N THR A 227 -8.09 10.82 -14.84
CA THR A 227 -9.37 11.24 -14.25
C THR A 227 -10.37 10.08 -14.11
N ALA A 228 -10.25 9.05 -14.94
CA ALA A 228 -11.06 7.84 -14.83
C ALA A 228 -10.81 7.09 -13.51
N VAL A 229 -11.88 6.84 -12.76
CA VAL A 229 -11.88 6.04 -11.53
C VAL A 229 -11.33 4.64 -11.84
N GLY A 230 -10.25 4.24 -11.16
CA GLY A 230 -9.57 2.95 -11.35
C GLY A 230 -8.38 2.95 -12.31
N VAL A 231 -8.07 4.07 -13.00
CA VAL A 231 -6.90 4.21 -13.90
C VAL A 231 -5.74 4.96 -13.22
N LYS A 232 -5.96 5.50 -12.01
CA LYS A 232 -4.89 6.11 -11.22
C LYS A 232 -3.84 5.04 -10.89
N ARG A 233 -2.61 5.26 -11.37
CA ARG A 233 -1.44 4.45 -11.00
C ARG A 233 -1.02 4.81 -9.58
N GLU A 234 -1.80 4.35 -8.62
CA GLU A 234 -1.52 4.47 -7.19
C GLU A 234 -0.39 3.49 -6.84
N LYS A 235 0.59 4.00 -6.12
CA LYS A 235 1.66 3.18 -5.52
C LYS A 235 1.51 3.06 -4.02
N LEU A 236 0.67 3.89 -3.43
CA LEU A 236 0.35 3.90 -2.01
C LEU A 236 -0.99 3.19 -1.82
N TYR A 237 -1.01 2.18 -0.97
CA TYR A 237 -2.19 1.36 -0.71
C TYR A 237 -2.47 1.34 0.79
N GLN A 238 -3.71 1.62 1.17
CA GLN A 238 -4.18 1.33 2.52
C GLN A 238 -4.40 -0.18 2.66
N LEU A 239 -3.76 -0.80 3.66
CA LEU A 239 -3.88 -2.23 3.97
C LEU A 239 -4.96 -2.47 5.03
N ASP A 240 -5.00 -1.62 6.04
CA ASP A 240 -6.02 -1.59 7.09
C ASP A 240 -6.15 -0.16 7.62
N ASP A 241 -7.01 0.09 8.61
CA ASP A 241 -7.18 1.42 9.20
C ASP A 241 -5.90 1.99 9.83
N HIS A 242 -5.02 1.13 10.34
CA HIS A 242 -3.78 1.48 11.04
C HIS A 242 -2.50 1.17 10.23
N VAL A 243 -2.61 0.62 9.02
CA VAL A 243 -1.45 0.23 8.18
C VAL A 243 -1.67 0.59 6.72
N ALA A 244 -0.66 1.19 6.12
CA ALA A 244 -0.56 1.44 4.69
C ALA A 244 0.80 0.97 4.15
N CYS A 245 0.91 0.83 2.82
CA CYS A 245 2.17 0.49 2.19
C CYS A 245 2.43 1.27 0.90
N ALA A 246 3.71 1.53 0.62
CA ALA A 246 4.19 1.94 -0.69
C ALA A 246 4.84 0.75 -1.40
N VAL A 247 4.70 0.69 -2.72
CA VAL A 247 5.14 -0.44 -3.53
C VAL A 247 6.15 0.00 -4.60
N ALA A 248 7.27 -0.72 -4.70
CA ALA A 248 8.17 -0.64 -5.85
C ALA A 248 8.40 -2.03 -6.46
N GLY A 249 8.21 -2.16 -7.78
CA GLY A 249 8.40 -3.40 -8.52
C GLY A 249 7.27 -3.69 -9.50
N ILE A 250 7.02 -4.97 -9.76
CA ILE A 250 5.95 -5.43 -10.65
C ILE A 250 4.58 -5.15 -10.02
N THR A 251 3.79 -4.25 -10.62
CA THR A 251 2.48 -3.83 -10.06
C THR A 251 1.47 -4.98 -9.95
N ALA A 252 1.51 -5.95 -10.87
CA ALA A 252 0.61 -7.11 -10.82
C ALA A 252 0.86 -7.96 -9.57
N ASP A 253 2.13 -8.21 -9.24
CA ASP A 253 2.54 -8.92 -8.03
C ASP A 253 2.16 -8.14 -6.77
N ALA A 254 2.32 -6.82 -6.82
CA ALA A 254 1.98 -5.94 -5.71
C ALA A 254 0.50 -6.03 -5.35
N ASN A 255 -0.39 -6.05 -6.35
CA ASN A 255 -1.84 -6.17 -6.11
C ASN A 255 -2.19 -7.49 -5.41
N ILE A 256 -1.51 -8.59 -5.75
CA ILE A 256 -1.68 -9.88 -5.08
C ILE A 256 -1.25 -9.77 -3.62
N LEU A 257 -0.07 -9.19 -3.36
CA LEU A 257 0.48 -9.05 -2.01
C LEU A 257 -0.36 -8.09 -1.14
N VAL A 258 -0.82 -6.96 -1.70
CA VAL A 258 -1.70 -5.99 -1.02
C VAL A 258 -3.02 -6.65 -0.63
N ASN A 259 -3.65 -7.40 -1.54
CA ASN A 259 -4.88 -8.13 -1.23
C ASN A 259 -4.65 -9.23 -0.19
N THR A 260 -3.49 -9.91 -0.25
CA THR A 260 -3.10 -10.90 0.74
C THR A 260 -2.94 -10.26 2.13
N CYS A 261 -2.26 -9.12 2.24
CA CYS A 261 -2.16 -8.34 3.47
C CYS A 261 -3.54 -7.93 4.02
N ARG A 262 -4.41 -7.38 3.17
CA ARG A 262 -5.79 -7.00 3.57
C ARG A 262 -6.54 -8.20 4.15
N LEU A 263 -6.45 -9.36 3.50
CA LEU A 263 -7.08 -10.58 4.00
C LEU A 263 -6.46 -11.05 5.33
N HIS A 264 -5.14 -10.96 5.50
CA HIS A 264 -4.48 -11.31 6.76
C HIS A 264 -4.92 -10.40 7.91
N ALA A 265 -4.95 -9.08 7.68
CA ALA A 265 -5.39 -8.11 8.66
C ALA A 265 -6.84 -8.38 9.10
N GLN A 266 -7.76 -8.53 8.14
CA GLN A 266 -9.18 -8.78 8.46
C GLN A 266 -9.42 -10.14 9.12
N ARG A 267 -8.65 -11.19 8.75
CA ARG A 267 -8.71 -12.49 9.44
C ARG A 267 -8.26 -12.40 10.89
N TYR A 268 -7.20 -11.64 11.14
CA TYR A 268 -6.70 -11.42 12.49
C TYR A 268 -7.75 -10.67 13.33
N THR A 269 -8.28 -9.56 12.80
CA THR A 269 -9.35 -8.80 13.46
C THR A 269 -10.58 -9.66 13.72
N LEU A 270 -10.96 -10.53 12.79
CA LEU A 270 -12.07 -11.47 13.00
C LEU A 270 -11.80 -12.44 14.16
N GLN A 271 -10.57 -12.94 14.27
CA GLN A 271 -10.20 -13.95 15.25
C GLN A 271 -9.96 -13.38 16.65
N PHE A 272 -9.27 -12.24 16.74
CA PHE A 272 -8.81 -11.65 18.01
C PHE A 272 -9.59 -10.40 18.41
N GLN A 273 -10.45 -9.87 17.54
CA GLN A 273 -11.25 -8.66 17.77
C GLN A 273 -10.41 -7.41 18.08
N GLU A 274 -9.17 -7.39 17.59
CA GLU A 274 -8.23 -6.28 17.72
C GLU A 274 -7.43 -6.12 16.41
N PRO A 275 -6.91 -4.92 16.10
CA PRO A 275 -6.11 -4.72 14.90
C PRO A 275 -4.79 -5.50 14.97
N ILE A 276 -4.38 -6.08 13.83
CA ILE A 276 -3.14 -6.86 13.76
C ILE A 276 -1.90 -6.00 14.08
N PRO A 277 -0.96 -6.44 14.94
CA PRO A 277 0.30 -5.74 15.12
C PRO A 277 1.08 -5.62 13.79
N VAL A 278 1.74 -4.47 13.58
CA VAL A 278 2.34 -4.15 12.27
C VAL A 278 3.44 -5.15 11.92
N ASP A 279 4.26 -5.54 12.90
CA ASP A 279 5.33 -6.52 12.74
C ASP A 279 4.80 -7.91 12.34
N GLN A 280 3.67 -8.33 12.92
CA GLN A 280 3.04 -9.62 12.60
C GLN A 280 2.49 -9.64 11.18
N LEU A 281 1.86 -8.55 10.73
CA LEU A 281 1.37 -8.43 9.36
C LEU A 281 2.52 -8.48 8.34
N VAL A 282 3.60 -7.75 8.60
CA VAL A 282 4.80 -7.73 7.74
C VAL A 282 5.43 -9.12 7.69
N ARG A 283 5.59 -9.78 8.85
CA ARG A 283 6.15 -11.13 8.93
C ARG A 283 5.32 -12.15 8.15
N ALA A 284 3.99 -12.14 8.30
CA ALA A 284 3.11 -13.07 7.60
C ALA A 284 3.21 -12.92 6.07
N LEU A 285 3.31 -11.69 5.57
CA LEU A 285 3.50 -11.46 4.14
C LEU A 285 4.90 -11.90 3.67
N CYS A 286 5.92 -11.64 4.49
CA CYS A 286 7.29 -12.05 4.21
C CYS A 286 7.46 -13.57 4.16
N ASP A 287 6.81 -14.30 5.06
CA ASP A 287 6.78 -15.77 5.03
C ASP A 287 6.10 -16.26 3.73
N THR A 288 5.05 -15.58 3.27
CA THR A 288 4.41 -15.86 1.97
C THR A 288 5.36 -15.62 0.81
N LYS A 289 6.07 -14.48 0.78
CA LYS A 289 7.07 -14.18 -0.24
C LYS A 289 8.19 -15.22 -0.27
N GLN A 290 8.67 -15.59 0.90
CA GLN A 290 9.74 -16.54 1.09
C GLN A 290 9.36 -17.93 0.56
N GLY A 291 8.11 -18.37 0.77
CA GLY A 291 7.61 -19.62 0.19
C GLY A 291 7.79 -19.70 -1.34
N TYR A 292 7.60 -18.59 -2.05
CA TYR A 292 7.79 -18.52 -3.52
C TYR A 292 9.28 -18.55 -3.95
N THR A 293 10.21 -18.46 -3.00
CA THR A 293 11.65 -18.60 -3.25
C THR A 293 12.17 -20.00 -2.90
N GLN A 294 11.53 -20.68 -1.95
CA GLN A 294 11.95 -22.01 -1.51
C GLN A 294 11.34 -23.13 -2.35
N TYR A 295 10.06 -23.04 -2.68
CA TYR A 295 9.37 -24.07 -3.44
C TYR A 295 9.60 -23.86 -4.94
N GLY A 296 10.19 -24.87 -5.59
CA GLY A 296 10.49 -24.82 -7.02
C GLY A 296 9.22 -24.73 -7.88
N GLY A 297 9.37 -24.18 -9.09
CA GLY A 297 8.29 -24.08 -10.08
C GLY A 297 7.45 -22.80 -10.01
N LEU A 298 7.67 -21.95 -9.00
CA LEU A 298 7.10 -20.61 -8.91
C LEU A 298 8.19 -19.56 -9.09
N ARG A 299 7.84 -18.41 -9.67
CA ARG A 299 8.75 -17.26 -9.70
C ARG A 299 8.59 -16.45 -8.40
N PRO A 300 9.68 -15.90 -7.83
CA PRO A 300 9.59 -14.94 -6.73
C PRO A 300 8.76 -13.71 -7.11
N PHE A 301 8.21 -13.05 -6.09
CA PHE A 301 7.53 -11.76 -6.28
C PHE A 301 8.55 -10.67 -6.59
N GLY A 302 8.41 -9.97 -7.72
CA GLY A 302 9.31 -8.89 -8.13
C GLY A 302 8.98 -7.56 -7.45
N VAL A 303 8.73 -7.55 -6.14
CA VAL A 303 8.18 -6.40 -5.41
C VAL A 303 8.81 -6.23 -4.02
N SER A 304 9.32 -5.02 -3.78
CA SER A 304 9.62 -4.52 -2.45
C SER A 304 8.47 -3.64 -1.94
N LEU A 305 8.19 -3.75 -0.65
CA LEU A 305 7.15 -2.95 0.01
C LEU A 305 7.76 -2.15 1.15
N LEU A 306 7.32 -0.90 1.29
CA LEU A 306 7.49 -0.09 2.50
C LEU A 306 6.16 -0.07 3.24
N TYR A 307 6.15 -0.48 4.50
CA TYR A 307 4.97 -0.49 5.34
C TYR A 307 5.06 0.66 6.34
N ALA A 308 4.02 1.48 6.40
CA ALA A 308 3.81 2.48 7.42
C ALA A 308 2.65 2.02 8.29
N GLY A 309 2.86 1.88 9.58
CA GLY A 309 1.81 1.45 10.50
C GLY A 309 1.95 2.07 11.86
N TRP A 310 0.88 1.96 12.65
CA TRP A 310 0.90 2.28 14.07
C TRP A 310 0.22 1.16 14.85
N ASP A 311 0.81 0.78 15.98
CA ASP A 311 0.15 -0.09 16.96
C ASP A 311 0.39 0.43 18.39
N GLU A 312 -0.37 -0.11 19.34
CA GLU A 312 -0.30 0.31 20.74
C GLU A 312 1.01 -0.12 21.43
N HIS A 313 1.69 -1.13 20.90
CA HIS A 313 2.87 -1.73 21.53
C HIS A 313 4.17 -0.99 21.22
N ARG A 314 4.32 -0.55 19.97
CA ARG A 314 5.56 0.04 19.42
C ARG A 314 5.34 1.41 18.81
N GLY A 315 4.10 1.89 18.74
CA GLY A 315 3.76 3.18 18.15
C GLY A 315 3.94 3.18 16.63
N PHE A 316 4.37 4.32 16.09
CA PHE A 316 4.63 4.46 14.65
C PHE A 316 5.83 3.62 14.23
N GLN A 317 5.66 2.91 13.12
CA GLN A 317 6.64 1.96 12.61
C GLN A 317 6.74 2.09 11.10
N LEU A 318 7.97 1.98 10.62
CA LEU A 318 8.27 1.89 9.19
C LEU A 318 9.08 0.61 8.96
N TYR A 319 8.55 -0.28 8.13
CA TYR A 319 9.23 -1.51 7.72
C TYR A 319 9.49 -1.51 6.22
N GLN A 320 10.54 -2.22 5.82
CA GLN A 320 10.82 -2.55 4.43
C GLN A 320 10.88 -4.05 4.28
N SER A 321 10.35 -4.58 3.19
CA SER A 321 10.56 -5.97 2.76
C SER A 321 11.04 -6.06 1.33
N ASP A 322 11.80 -7.10 1.03
CA ASP A 322 12.33 -7.41 -0.30
C ASP A 322 11.65 -8.67 -0.91
N PRO A 323 11.98 -9.08 -2.16
CA PRO A 323 11.50 -10.32 -2.78
C PRO A 323 11.89 -11.61 -2.07
N SER A 324 12.99 -11.60 -1.32
CA SER A 324 13.50 -12.80 -0.64
C SER A 324 12.65 -13.18 0.57
N GLY A 325 11.78 -12.26 1.00
CA GLY A 325 11.02 -12.38 2.25
C GLY A 325 11.76 -11.80 3.45
N ASN A 326 12.95 -11.21 3.26
CA ASN A 326 13.62 -10.49 4.32
C ASN A 326 12.88 -9.17 4.59
N TYR A 327 12.80 -8.78 5.86
CA TYR A 327 12.25 -7.50 6.28
C TYR A 327 13.02 -6.90 7.44
N GLY A 328 12.98 -5.58 7.55
CA GLY A 328 13.64 -4.83 8.62
C GLY A 328 12.88 -3.55 8.96
N GLY A 329 12.98 -3.13 10.22
CA GLY A 329 12.46 -1.84 10.69
C GLY A 329 13.46 -0.71 10.41
N TRP A 330 12.95 0.44 9.98
CA TRP A 330 13.75 1.59 9.56
C TRP A 330 13.24 2.89 10.17
N LYS A 331 14.15 3.83 10.41
CA LYS A 331 13.79 5.22 10.74
C LYS A 331 13.44 6.02 9.48
N ALA A 332 14.23 5.84 8.44
CA ALA A 332 13.93 6.31 7.10
C ALA A 332 14.59 5.36 6.11
N THR A 333 13.92 5.11 4.99
CA THR A 333 14.45 4.24 3.94
C THR A 333 13.82 4.56 2.58
N SER A 334 14.40 4.02 1.53
CA SER A 334 13.93 4.14 0.16
C SER A 334 14.04 2.82 -0.59
N ILE A 335 13.08 2.56 -1.47
CA ILE A 335 13.08 1.42 -2.40
C ILE A 335 12.89 1.90 -3.84
N GLY A 336 13.33 1.09 -4.80
CA GLY A 336 13.19 1.38 -6.22
C GLY A 336 14.42 2.09 -6.81
N ALA A 337 14.18 2.85 -7.88
CA ALA A 337 15.21 3.61 -8.58
C ALA A 337 15.93 4.59 -7.65
N ASN A 338 17.25 4.67 -7.82
CA ASN A 338 18.13 5.60 -7.12
C ASN A 338 18.07 5.50 -5.57
N HIS A 339 17.67 4.35 -5.02
CA HIS A 339 17.57 4.14 -3.57
C HIS A 339 18.89 4.40 -2.81
N GLN A 340 20.05 4.11 -3.42
CA GLN A 340 21.35 4.40 -2.82
C GLN A 340 21.58 5.90 -2.62
N ALA A 341 21.25 6.72 -3.63
CA ALA A 341 21.34 8.17 -3.55
C ALA A 341 20.32 8.73 -2.55
N ALA A 342 19.10 8.18 -2.53
CA ALA A 342 18.06 8.54 -1.58
C ALA A 342 18.52 8.30 -0.13
N THR A 343 19.11 7.14 0.12
CA THR A 343 19.63 6.74 1.43
C THR A 343 20.72 7.68 1.91
N ASN A 344 21.64 8.10 1.03
CA ASN A 344 22.69 9.06 1.39
C ASN A 344 22.13 10.43 1.80
N VAL A 345 21.09 10.92 1.10
CA VAL A 345 20.42 12.18 1.48
C VAL A 345 19.69 12.02 2.81
N LEU A 346 18.98 10.91 3.00
CA LEU A 346 18.29 10.61 4.25
C LEU A 346 19.27 10.52 5.43
N GLN A 347 20.43 9.88 5.26
CA GLN A 347 21.45 9.79 6.32
C GLN A 347 22.01 11.14 6.73
N GLY A 348 22.11 12.11 5.81
CA GLY A 348 22.63 13.45 6.11
C GLY A 348 21.61 14.38 6.77
N ASP A 349 20.34 14.30 6.34
CA ASP A 349 19.32 15.30 6.68
C ASP A 349 18.27 14.78 7.70
N TYR A 350 18.24 13.48 8.02
CA TYR A 350 17.30 12.91 9.00
C TYR A 350 17.71 13.22 10.45
N ALA A 351 16.74 13.61 11.27
CA ALA A 351 16.86 13.78 12.71
C ALA A 351 15.88 12.86 13.45
N GLU A 352 16.23 12.40 14.66
CA GLU A 352 15.38 11.47 15.41
C GLU A 352 14.07 12.10 15.92
N ASP A 353 14.09 13.41 16.18
CA ASP A 353 12.98 14.22 16.67
C ASP A 353 12.26 14.96 15.53
N VAL A 354 12.23 14.37 14.33
CA VAL A 354 11.55 14.96 13.18
C VAL A 354 10.03 14.93 13.40
N ASP A 355 9.40 16.09 13.18
CA ASP A 355 7.94 16.24 13.14
C ASP A 355 7.40 15.85 11.75
N LEU A 356 6.09 15.62 11.65
CA LEU A 356 5.48 15.18 10.39
C LEU A 356 5.68 16.20 9.26
N GLU A 357 5.64 17.51 9.57
CA GLU A 357 5.82 18.56 8.55
C GLU A 357 7.26 18.57 7.99
N ARG A 358 8.29 18.50 8.84
CA ARG A 358 9.68 18.39 8.41
C ARG A 358 9.92 17.06 7.71
N ALA A 359 9.30 15.97 8.16
CA ALA A 359 9.39 14.68 7.48
C ALA A 359 8.82 14.76 6.06
N VAL A 360 7.68 15.45 5.84
CA VAL A 360 7.13 15.70 4.50
C VAL A 360 8.12 16.50 3.64
N ARG A 361 8.70 17.58 4.18
CA ARG A 361 9.71 18.37 3.46
C ARG A 361 10.95 17.57 3.12
N LEU A 362 11.44 16.74 4.04
CA LEU A 362 12.59 15.85 3.85
C LEU A 362 12.32 14.84 2.74
N VAL A 363 11.16 14.18 2.77
CA VAL A 363 10.76 13.21 1.73
C VAL A 363 10.71 13.88 0.35
N ILE A 364 10.12 15.07 0.24
CA ILE A 364 10.07 15.81 -1.04
C ILE A 364 11.48 16.22 -1.49
N LYS A 365 12.34 16.66 -0.56
CA LYS A 365 13.74 17.00 -0.85
C LYS A 365 14.50 15.80 -1.41
N VAL A 366 14.32 14.62 -0.80
CA VAL A 366 14.92 13.37 -1.26
C VAL A 366 14.40 13.02 -2.66
N MET A 367 13.08 13.04 -2.87
CA MET A 367 12.46 12.76 -4.17
C MET A 367 12.98 13.71 -5.27
N SER A 368 13.17 14.99 -4.97
CA SER A 368 13.70 15.95 -5.94
C SER A 368 15.16 15.69 -6.32
N LYS A 369 15.94 15.07 -5.43
CA LYS A 369 17.35 14.72 -5.68
C LYS A 369 17.50 13.37 -6.38
N THR A 370 16.52 12.48 -6.24
CA THR A 370 16.58 11.10 -6.74
C THR A 370 15.80 10.90 -8.03
N MET A 371 14.84 11.77 -8.34
CA MET A 371 14.12 11.76 -9.61
C MET A 371 14.93 12.45 -10.71
N ASP A 372 14.90 11.89 -11.93
CA ASP A 372 15.59 12.45 -13.10
C ASP A 372 15.00 13.79 -13.58
N SER A 373 13.85 14.21 -13.04
CA SER A 373 13.20 15.46 -13.41
C SER A 373 13.67 16.64 -12.58
N THR A 374 14.06 17.73 -13.26
CA THR A 374 14.45 19.00 -12.64
C THR A 374 13.35 19.73 -11.88
N THR A 375 12.09 19.35 -12.09
CA THR A 375 10.92 19.92 -11.42
C THR A 375 9.96 18.82 -10.96
N LEU A 376 9.61 18.86 -9.68
CA LEU A 376 8.57 18.01 -9.09
C LEU A 376 7.19 18.61 -9.40
N THR A 377 6.30 17.79 -9.94
CA THR A 377 4.89 18.15 -10.18
C THR A 377 3.97 17.17 -9.45
N PRO A 378 2.73 17.58 -9.07
CA PRO A 378 1.78 16.71 -8.37
C PRO A 378 1.40 15.44 -9.15
N ASP A 379 1.52 15.51 -10.48
CA ASP A 379 1.26 14.37 -11.36
C ASP A 379 2.31 13.25 -11.21
N LYS A 380 3.56 13.61 -10.87
CA LYS A 380 4.68 12.68 -10.76
C LYS A 380 4.95 12.18 -9.36
N VAL A 381 4.38 12.82 -8.34
CA VAL A 381 4.60 12.44 -6.93
C VAL A 381 3.27 12.11 -6.27
N GLU A 382 3.24 10.99 -5.58
CA GLU A 382 2.17 10.63 -4.67
C GLU A 382 2.70 10.73 -3.25
N LEU A 383 1.95 11.35 -2.34
CA LEU A 383 2.36 11.54 -0.96
C LEU A 383 1.20 11.16 -0.05
N ALA A 384 1.49 10.39 0.99
CA ALA A 384 0.54 10.04 2.02
C ALA A 384 1.18 10.13 3.40
N THR A 385 0.37 10.46 4.39
CA THR A 385 0.77 10.48 5.80
C THR A 385 -0.14 9.58 6.60
N LEU A 386 0.45 8.83 7.53
CA LEU A 386 -0.25 8.13 8.59
C LEU A 386 0.04 8.88 9.89
N SER A 387 -0.97 9.52 10.47
CA SER A 387 -0.82 10.27 11.72
C SER A 387 -1.94 9.92 12.69
N ARG A 388 -1.77 10.33 13.95
CA ARG A 388 -2.77 10.16 15.00
C ARG A 388 -3.30 11.53 15.38
N THR A 389 -4.62 11.66 15.37
CA THR A 389 -5.32 12.87 15.80
C THR A 389 -5.32 13.00 17.32
N ASP A 390 -5.58 14.20 17.84
CA ASP A 390 -5.69 14.47 19.28
C ASP A 390 -6.75 13.61 19.98
N ALA A 391 -7.78 13.19 19.24
CA ALA A 391 -8.82 12.26 19.69
C ALA A 391 -8.36 10.79 19.73
N GLY A 392 -7.10 10.50 19.42
CA GLY A 392 -6.51 9.18 19.42
C GLY A 392 -6.78 8.34 18.18
N ARG A 393 -7.56 8.85 17.20
CA ARG A 393 -7.89 8.15 15.95
C ARG A 393 -6.74 8.26 14.95
N LEU A 394 -6.41 7.14 14.31
CA LEU A 394 -5.46 7.09 13.19
C LEU A 394 -6.11 7.59 11.91
N VAL A 395 -5.36 8.39 11.16
CA VAL A 395 -5.78 8.96 9.90
C VAL A 395 -4.70 8.68 8.87
N TYR A 396 -5.05 7.83 7.90
CA TYR A 396 -4.31 7.71 6.66
C TYR A 396 -4.85 8.74 5.66
N ARG A 397 -3.99 9.66 5.22
CA ARG A 397 -4.36 10.73 4.29
C ARG A 397 -3.44 10.73 3.08
N VAL A 398 -4.02 10.57 1.91
CA VAL A 398 -3.34 10.79 0.62
C VAL A 398 -3.55 12.24 0.20
N PHE A 399 -2.48 12.91 -0.21
CA PHE A 399 -2.52 14.32 -0.58
C PHE A 399 -3.13 14.47 -1.98
N THR A 400 -4.08 15.39 -2.12
CA THR A 400 -4.61 15.78 -3.42
C THR A 400 -3.61 16.66 -4.18
N ALA A 401 -3.77 16.77 -5.50
CA ALA A 401 -2.88 17.62 -6.31
C ALA A 401 -2.88 19.08 -5.85
N ALA A 402 -4.03 19.60 -5.41
CA ALA A 402 -4.18 20.97 -4.92
C ALA A 402 -3.44 21.20 -3.58
N GLU A 403 -3.40 20.20 -2.71
CA GLU A 403 -2.70 20.26 -1.43
C GLU A 403 -1.19 20.03 -1.59
N LEU A 404 -0.80 19.20 -2.55
CA LEU A 404 0.61 18.86 -2.79
C LEU A 404 1.36 19.99 -3.51
N GLN A 405 0.71 20.71 -4.43
CA GLN A 405 1.31 21.80 -5.20
C GLN A 405 2.04 22.85 -4.34
N PRO A 406 1.42 23.49 -3.32
CA PRO A 406 2.10 24.50 -2.52
C PRO A 406 3.31 23.95 -1.75
N VAL A 407 3.26 22.68 -1.32
CA VAL A 407 4.36 22.04 -0.60
C VAL A 407 5.54 21.79 -1.56
N LEU A 408 5.26 21.34 -2.78
CA LEU A 408 6.28 21.17 -3.82
C LEU A 408 6.92 22.50 -4.20
N ASP A 409 6.13 23.56 -4.35
CA ASP A 409 6.64 24.88 -4.72
C ASP A 409 7.55 25.47 -3.63
N ALA A 410 7.19 25.29 -2.36
CA ALA A 410 8.03 25.69 -1.23
C ALA A 410 9.41 25.00 -1.28
N VAL A 411 9.44 23.67 -1.40
CA VAL A 411 10.70 22.90 -1.44
C VAL A 411 11.51 23.20 -2.71
N ASN A 412 10.86 23.31 -3.87
CA ASN A 412 11.53 23.68 -5.13
C ASN A 412 12.21 25.07 -5.00
N SER A 413 11.56 26.03 -4.34
CA SER A 413 12.12 27.37 -4.12
C SER A 413 13.30 27.37 -3.13
N GLU A 414 13.23 26.58 -2.06
CA GLU A 414 14.32 26.40 -1.10
C GLU A 414 15.54 25.77 -1.77
N GLN A 415 15.34 24.73 -2.59
CA GLN A 415 16.43 24.11 -3.33
C GLN A 415 17.04 25.03 -4.39
N ALA A 416 16.23 25.85 -5.06
CA ALA A 416 16.75 26.86 -5.98
C ALA A 416 17.66 27.87 -5.25
N ARG A 417 17.31 28.25 -4.02
CA ARG A 417 18.15 29.11 -3.17
C ARG A 417 19.42 28.40 -2.71
N GLU A 418 19.34 27.15 -2.27
CA GLU A 418 20.52 26.35 -1.89
C GLU A 418 21.50 26.20 -3.08
N LYS A 419 20.99 25.90 -4.28
CA LYS A 419 21.81 25.82 -5.50
C LYS A 419 22.42 27.17 -5.88
N ALA A 420 21.68 28.26 -5.72
CA ALA A 420 22.19 29.61 -5.99
C ALA A 420 23.21 30.09 -4.94
N ALA A 421 23.15 29.58 -3.70
CA ALA A 421 24.13 29.87 -2.66
C ALA A 421 25.41 29.00 -2.75
N ALA A 422 25.31 27.84 -3.42
CA ALA A 422 26.44 26.95 -3.66
C ALA A 422 27.18 27.24 -4.98
N SER A 423 26.59 28.04 -5.87
CA SER A 423 27.19 28.57 -7.10
C SER A 423 27.78 29.95 -6.87
#